data_AF-A0A2N3WD94-F1
#
_entry.id   AF-A0A2N3WD94-F1
#
_cell.length_a   1.000
_cell.length_b   1.000
_cell.length_c   1.000
_cell.angle_alpha   90.00
_cell.angle_beta   90.00
_cell.angle_gamma   90.00
#
_symmetry.space_group_name_H-M   'P 1'
#
loop_
_entity.id
_entity.type
_entity.pdbx_description
1 polymer ?
#
loop_
_entity_poly.entity_id
_entity_poly.type
_entity_poly.pdbx_seq_one_letter_code
_entity_poly.pdbx_strand_id
1 'polypeptide(L)'
;MGTVLWLVGLAVAAAVLAGIAWVFRDRAAGLDQRLRAAEQASRWRFLQQQWESEPMARLATVQQVHALTQNGGCQVRIVWTDSYHAEDVEIEHDQADAGDYLLLRGVGPLGSITREELLAHAGADAPEWAQRGR
;
A
#
# COMPACT_ATOMS: atom_id res chain seq x y z
N MET A 1 54.75 -17.48 -13.57
CA MET A 1 54.42 -17.36 -12.13
C MET A 1 53.75 -16.02 -11.77
N GLY A 2 54.04 -14.89 -12.44
CA GLY A 2 53.41 -13.59 -12.12
C GLY A 2 51.93 -13.41 -12.52
N THR A 3 51.46 -14.09 -13.57
CA THR A 3 50.07 -13.98 -14.07
C THR A 3 49.04 -14.75 -13.23
N VAL A 4 49.46 -15.86 -12.59
CA VAL A 4 48.58 -16.68 -11.74
C VAL A 4 48.26 -15.95 -10.42
N LEU A 5 49.23 -15.24 -9.84
CA LEU A 5 49.04 -14.41 -8.65
C LEU A 5 48.03 -13.27 -8.86
N TRP A 6 48.02 -12.68 -10.06
CA TRP A 6 47.08 -11.61 -10.42
C TRP A 6 45.64 -12.11 -10.53
N LEU A 7 45.43 -13.29 -11.13
CA LEU A 7 44.10 -13.90 -11.25
C LEU A 7 43.53 -14.31 -9.89
N VAL A 8 44.38 -14.81 -8.98
CA VAL A 8 43.96 -15.12 -7.60
C VAL A 8 43.62 -13.84 -6.84
N GLY A 9 44.44 -12.79 -6.95
CA GLY A 9 44.16 -11.49 -6.32
C GLY A 9 42.85 -10.87 -6.82
N LEU A 10 42.57 -10.96 -8.13
CA LEU A 10 41.34 -10.47 -8.73
C LEU A 10 40.11 -11.29 -8.29
N ALA A 11 40.24 -12.61 -8.21
CA ALA A 11 39.16 -13.49 -7.74
C ALA A 11 38.82 -13.26 -6.26
N VAL A 12 39.84 -13.04 -5.41
CA VAL A 12 39.64 -12.71 -3.99
C VAL A 12 38.98 -11.33 -3.85
N ALA A 13 39.43 -10.33 -4.60
CA ALA A 13 38.81 -9.01 -4.58
C ALA A 13 37.34 -9.06 -5.03
N ALA A 14 37.04 -9.82 -6.09
CA ALA A 14 35.67 -10.01 -6.58
C ALA A 14 34.78 -10.74 -5.55
N ALA A 15 35.30 -11.76 -4.87
CA ALA A 15 34.56 -12.50 -3.84
C ALA A 15 34.27 -11.62 -2.61
N VAL A 16 35.23 -10.79 -2.18
CA VAL A 16 35.04 -9.84 -1.08
C VAL A 16 34.01 -8.76 -1.45
N LEU A 17 34.08 -8.20 -2.67
CA LEU A 17 33.09 -7.24 -3.15
C LEU A 17 31.69 -7.85 -3.26
N ALA A 18 31.58 -9.08 -3.74
CA ALA A 18 30.29 -9.79 -3.81
C ALA A 18 29.72 -10.07 -2.42
N GLY A 19 30.54 -10.48 -1.45
CA GLY A 19 30.11 -10.71 -0.07
C GLY A 19 29.65 -9.42 0.62
N ILE A 20 30.36 -8.31 0.42
CA ILE A 20 29.96 -7.00 0.94
C ILE A 20 28.64 -6.55 0.31
N ALA A 21 28.51 -6.65 -1.01
CA ALA A 21 27.27 -6.29 -1.72
C ALA A 21 26.06 -7.09 -1.21
N TRP A 22 26.26 -8.37 -0.88
CA TRP A 22 25.19 -9.23 -0.35
C TRP A 22 24.73 -8.80 1.06
N VAL A 23 25.68 -8.50 1.96
CA VAL A 23 25.37 -8.03 3.33
C VAL A 23 24.65 -6.67 3.30
N PHE A 24 25.04 -5.77 2.40
CA PHE A 24 24.36 -4.48 2.25
C PHE A 24 22.96 -4.61 1.63
N ARG A 25 22.76 -5.58 0.73
CA ARG A 25 21.45 -5.87 0.13
C ARG A 25 20.45 -6.37 1.17
N ASP A 26 20.85 -7.27 2.07
CA ASP A 26 19.99 -7.75 3.15
C ASP A 26 19.65 -6.66 4.16
N ARG A 27 20.60 -5.77 4.48
CA ARG A 27 20.33 -4.62 5.35
C ARG A 27 19.42 -3.58 4.70
N ALA A 28 19.57 -3.33 3.40
CA ALA A 28 18.68 -2.43 2.66
C ALA A 28 17.25 -2.99 2.60
N ALA A 29 17.09 -4.29 2.34
CA ALA A 29 15.79 -4.95 2.36
C ALA A 29 15.10 -4.88 3.74
N GLY A 30 15.87 -5.07 4.83
CA GLY A 30 15.35 -4.92 6.19
C GLY A 30 14.98 -3.48 6.58
N LEU A 31 15.68 -2.48 6.04
CA LEU A 31 15.35 -1.06 6.25
C LEU A 31 14.10 -0.67 5.45
N ASP A 32 13.99 -1.10 4.20
CA ASP A 32 12.79 -0.88 3.37
C ASP A 32 11.55 -1.49 4.02
N GLN A 33 11.66 -2.69 4.60
CA GLN A 33 10.56 -3.32 5.30
C GLN A 33 10.13 -2.53 6.55
N ARG A 34 11.09 -2.00 7.33
CA ARG A 34 10.79 -1.18 8.51
C ARG A 34 10.19 0.17 8.12
N LEU A 35 10.65 0.78 7.04
CA LEU A 35 10.12 2.03 6.53
C LEU A 35 8.68 1.82 6.05
N ARG A 36 8.40 0.77 5.27
CA ARG A 36 7.03 0.43 4.86
C ARG A 36 6.12 0.16 6.05
N ALA A 37 6.59 -0.58 7.05
CA ALA A 37 5.81 -0.84 8.26
C ALA A 37 5.53 0.45 9.06
N ALA A 38 6.51 1.36 9.16
CA ALA A 38 6.34 2.64 9.83
C ALA A 38 5.38 3.57 9.07
N GLU A 39 5.51 3.62 7.73
CA GLU A 39 4.63 4.38 6.86
C GLU A 39 3.19 3.87 6.94
N GLN A 40 3.02 2.55 6.89
CA GLN A 40 1.72 1.90 7.05
C GLN A 40 1.12 2.20 8.44
N ALA A 41 1.91 2.14 9.50
CA ALA A 41 1.45 2.53 10.84
C ALA A 41 1.03 4.01 10.91
N SER A 42 1.70 4.91 10.19
CA SER A 42 1.26 6.32 10.11
C SER A 42 -0.03 6.49 9.31
N ARG A 43 -0.19 5.78 8.17
CA ARG A 43 -1.41 5.79 7.38
C ARG A 43 -2.60 5.29 8.19
N TRP A 44 -2.41 4.24 8.98
CA TRP A 44 -3.45 3.73 9.88
C TRP A 44 -3.85 4.71 10.97
N ARG A 45 -2.89 5.37 11.61
CA ARG A 45 -3.21 6.40 12.62
C ARG A 45 -3.98 7.57 11.99
N PHE A 46 -3.58 7.98 10.79
CA PHE A 46 -4.28 9.03 10.05
C PHE A 46 -5.71 8.62 9.70
N LEU A 47 -5.90 7.40 9.17
CA LEU A 47 -7.21 6.86 8.84
C LEU A 47 -8.11 6.76 10.08
N GLN A 48 -7.57 6.29 11.21
CA GLN A 48 -8.29 6.22 12.47
C GLN A 48 -8.75 7.60 12.94
N GLN A 49 -7.85 8.59 12.94
CA GLN A 49 -8.17 9.95 13.35
C GLN A 49 -9.26 10.57 12.49
N GLN A 50 -9.17 10.39 11.16
CA GLN A 50 -10.19 10.88 10.22
C GLN A 50 -11.54 10.20 10.47
N TRP A 51 -11.54 8.88 10.68
CA TRP A 51 -12.76 8.13 10.95
C TRP A 51 -13.44 8.57 12.25
N GLU A 52 -12.67 8.88 13.30
CA GLU A 52 -13.18 9.40 14.56
C GLU A 52 -13.72 10.85 14.42
N SER A 53 -13.16 11.65 13.51
CA SER A 53 -13.58 13.05 13.30
C SER A 53 -14.75 13.24 12.34
N GLU A 54 -14.98 12.31 11.42
CA GLU A 54 -16.00 12.44 10.36
C GLU A 54 -17.21 11.51 10.65
N PRO A 55 -18.32 12.03 11.19
CA PRO A 55 -19.43 11.22 11.71
C PRO A 55 -20.22 10.43 10.65
N MET A 56 -20.00 10.70 9.35
CA MET A 56 -20.62 9.97 8.24
C MET A 56 -19.62 9.12 7.45
N ALA A 57 -18.35 9.06 7.87
CA ALA A 57 -17.34 8.28 7.19
C ALA A 57 -17.56 6.78 7.44
N ARG A 58 -17.53 6.00 6.36
CA ARG A 58 -17.66 4.55 6.35
C ARG A 58 -16.39 3.93 5.80
N LEU A 59 -16.07 2.75 6.30
CA LEU A 59 -14.89 2.01 5.89
C LEU A 59 -15.26 0.98 4.81
N ALA A 60 -14.45 0.91 3.77
CA ALA A 60 -14.58 -0.09 2.72
C ALA A 60 -13.22 -0.73 2.44
N THR A 61 -13.22 -1.97 1.95
CA THR A 61 -12.01 -2.67 1.52
C THR A 61 -12.07 -2.88 0.01
N VAL A 62 -10.98 -2.62 -0.70
CA VAL A 62 -10.85 -2.91 -2.12
C VAL A 62 -10.71 -4.43 -2.30
N GLN A 63 -11.72 -5.06 -2.86
CA GLN A 63 -11.70 -6.48 -3.18
C GLN A 63 -10.93 -6.76 -4.47
N GLN A 64 -11.12 -5.92 -5.49
CA GLN A 64 -10.54 -6.12 -6.82
C GLN A 64 -10.30 -4.78 -7.51
N VAL A 65 -9.22 -4.68 -8.27
CA VAL A 65 -8.97 -3.58 -9.21
C VAL A 65 -9.24 -4.08 -10.62
N HIS A 66 -10.17 -3.44 -11.32
CA HIS A 66 -10.60 -3.86 -12.66
C HIS A 66 -9.75 -3.24 -13.76
N ALA A 67 -9.62 -1.91 -13.75
CA ALA A 67 -8.90 -1.15 -14.76
C ALA A 67 -8.42 0.20 -14.23
N LEU A 68 -7.36 0.72 -14.82
CA LEU A 68 -6.95 2.12 -14.62
C LEU A 68 -7.74 3.01 -15.58
N THR A 69 -8.17 4.18 -15.11
CA THR A 69 -8.94 5.14 -15.92
C THR A 69 -8.00 6.12 -16.62
N GLN A 70 -8.44 6.70 -17.73
CA GLN A 70 -7.62 7.66 -18.48
C GLN A 70 -7.31 8.94 -17.69
N ASN A 71 -8.11 9.24 -16.67
CA ASN A 71 -7.96 10.40 -15.80
C ASN A 71 -6.95 10.16 -14.65
N GLY A 72 -6.23 9.03 -14.67
CA GLY A 72 -5.27 8.66 -13.62
C GLY A 72 -5.91 8.04 -12.38
N GLY A 73 -7.21 7.73 -12.44
CA GLY A 73 -7.93 7.01 -11.41
C GLY A 73 -7.96 5.50 -11.65
N CYS A 74 -8.85 4.79 -10.94
CA CYS A 74 -9.04 3.36 -11.12
C CYS A 74 -10.49 2.92 -10.88
N GLN A 75 -10.93 1.91 -11.62
CA GLN A 75 -12.19 1.22 -11.37
C GLN A 75 -11.93 0.03 -10.46
N VAL A 76 -12.62 -0.02 -9.33
CA VAL A 76 -12.42 -0.99 -8.27
C VAL A 76 -13.74 -1.58 -7.80
N ARG A 77 -13.69 -2.79 -7.27
CA ARG A 77 -14.77 -3.40 -6.49
C ARG A 77 -14.46 -3.18 -5.02
N ILE A 78 -15.32 -2.46 -4.32
CA ILE A 78 -15.20 -2.25 -2.88
C ILE A 78 -16.19 -3.14 -2.13
N VAL A 79 -15.86 -3.47 -0.89
CA VAL A 79 -16.73 -4.16 0.06
C VAL A 79 -16.82 -3.31 1.31
N TRP A 80 -18.02 -2.87 1.66
CA TRP A 80 -18.23 -2.14 2.91
C TRP A 80 -18.02 -3.04 4.11
N THR A 81 -17.25 -2.58 5.10
CA THR A 81 -16.92 -3.42 6.27
C THR A 81 -18.08 -3.60 7.23
N ASP A 82 -19.08 -2.70 7.19
CA ASP A 82 -20.25 -2.71 8.09
C ASP A 82 -21.36 -3.67 7.61
N SER A 83 -21.58 -3.73 6.31
CA SER A 83 -22.71 -4.40 5.67
C SER A 83 -22.30 -5.57 4.78
N TYR A 84 -21.01 -5.73 4.53
CA TYR A 84 -20.44 -6.71 3.60
C TYR A 84 -21.03 -6.60 2.18
N HIS A 85 -21.62 -5.44 1.86
CA HIS A 85 -22.14 -5.15 0.55
C HIS A 85 -20.98 -4.80 -0.38
N ALA A 86 -20.98 -5.40 -1.57
CA ALA A 86 -19.98 -5.15 -2.59
C ALA A 86 -20.58 -4.34 -3.73
N GLU A 87 -19.87 -3.29 -4.14
CA GLU A 87 -20.24 -2.44 -5.27
C GLU A 87 -19.01 -2.10 -6.10
N ASP A 88 -19.21 -1.92 -7.41
CA ASP A 88 -18.17 -1.50 -8.33
C ASP A 88 -18.22 0.03 -8.46
N VAL A 89 -17.07 0.67 -8.22
CA VAL A 89 -16.93 2.12 -8.15
C VAL A 89 -15.70 2.60 -8.91
N GLU A 90 -15.73 3.84 -9.38
CA GLU A 90 -14.58 4.52 -9.97
C GLU A 90 -13.98 5.49 -8.96
N ILE A 91 -12.71 5.32 -8.59
CA ILE A 91 -11.94 6.31 -7.84
C ILE A 91 -11.36 7.30 -8.83
N GLU A 92 -11.75 8.56 -8.71
CA GLU A 92 -11.28 9.62 -9.59
C GLU A 92 -9.90 10.13 -9.15
N HIS A 93 -8.96 10.22 -10.10
CA HIS A 93 -7.63 10.80 -9.90
C HIS A 93 -6.77 10.18 -8.78
N ASP A 94 -7.14 9.00 -8.28
CA ASP A 94 -6.38 8.26 -7.28
C ASP A 94 -6.39 6.75 -7.58
N GLN A 95 -5.36 6.05 -7.08
CA GLN A 95 -5.15 4.63 -7.30
C GLN A 95 -5.21 3.89 -5.96
N ALA A 96 -5.85 2.72 -6.00
CA ALA A 96 -5.90 1.81 -4.87
C ALA A 96 -5.52 0.40 -5.33
N ASP A 97 -4.90 -0.35 -4.43
CA ASP A 97 -4.54 -1.74 -4.64
C ASP A 97 -5.56 -2.68 -4.01
N ALA A 98 -5.60 -3.92 -4.50
CA ALA A 98 -6.45 -4.94 -3.89
C ALA A 98 -6.00 -5.21 -2.45
N GLY A 99 -6.95 -5.19 -1.53
CA GLY A 99 -6.74 -5.28 -0.08
C GLY A 99 -6.69 -3.93 0.62
N ASP A 100 -6.56 -2.81 -0.09
CA ASP A 100 -6.53 -1.49 0.53
C ASP A 100 -7.84 -1.18 1.27
N TYR A 101 -7.71 -0.44 2.36
CA TYR A 101 -8.84 0.10 3.11
C TYR A 101 -9.04 1.56 2.75
N LEU A 102 -10.27 1.89 2.38
CA LEU A 102 -10.71 3.22 2.02
C LEU A 102 -11.63 3.75 3.12
N LEU A 103 -11.38 4.99 3.55
CA LEU A 103 -12.32 5.75 4.36
C LEU A 103 -13.09 6.68 3.44
N LEU A 104 -14.39 6.40 3.30
CA LEU A 104 -15.25 7.07 2.35
C LEU A 104 -16.36 7.84 3.07
N ARG A 105 -16.62 9.08 2.67
CA ARG A 105 -17.85 9.78 3.10
C ARG A 105 -19.10 9.19 2.46
N GLY A 106 -18.95 8.62 1.27
CA GLY A 106 -20.01 7.99 0.50
C GLY A 106 -19.54 7.64 -0.90
N VAL A 107 -20.45 7.18 -1.73
CA VAL A 107 -20.24 6.98 -3.17
C VAL A 107 -21.15 7.96 -3.90
N GLY A 108 -20.59 8.68 -4.86
CA GLY A 108 -21.30 9.65 -5.68
C GLY A 108 -22.40 9.01 -6.54
N PRO A 109 -23.30 9.84 -7.13
CA PRO A 109 -24.51 9.38 -7.83
C PRO A 109 -24.28 8.54 -9.09
N LEU A 110 -23.03 8.38 -9.54
CA LEU A 110 -22.65 7.57 -10.69
C LEU A 110 -21.80 6.34 -10.33
N GLY A 111 -21.68 6.02 -9.03
CA GLY A 111 -20.72 5.02 -8.60
C GLY A 111 -19.28 5.55 -8.67
N SER A 112 -19.08 6.87 -8.56
CA SER A 112 -17.74 7.47 -8.50
C SER A 112 -17.40 7.91 -7.08
N ILE A 113 -16.11 7.86 -6.75
CA ILE A 113 -15.53 8.36 -5.52
C ILE A 113 -14.61 9.50 -5.95
N THR A 114 -15.03 10.73 -5.71
CA THR A 114 -14.18 11.89 -5.93
C THR A 114 -13.18 12.04 -4.78
N ARG A 115 -12.31 13.05 -4.91
CA ARG A 115 -11.37 13.42 -3.87
C ARG A 115 -12.06 13.85 -2.58
N GLU A 116 -13.26 14.40 -2.65
CA GLU A 116 -14.03 14.84 -1.50
C GLU A 116 -14.72 13.67 -0.77
N GLU A 117 -15.03 12.59 -1.49
CA GLU A 117 -15.57 11.38 -0.89
C GLU A 117 -14.47 10.45 -0.36
N LEU A 118 -13.28 10.44 -0.97
CA LEU A 118 -12.12 9.69 -0.47
C LEU A 118 -11.37 10.48 0.62
N LEU A 119 -11.70 10.20 1.88
CA LEU A 119 -11.13 10.90 3.03
C LEU A 119 -9.70 10.44 3.35
N ALA A 120 -9.46 9.14 3.22
CA ALA A 120 -8.15 8.53 3.45
C ALA A 120 -8.12 7.12 2.85
N HIS A 121 -6.92 6.58 2.64
CA HIS A 121 -6.71 5.16 2.37
C HIS A 121 -5.46 4.61 3.06
N ALA A 122 -5.43 3.31 3.32
CA ALA A 122 -4.31 2.60 3.90
C ALA A 122 -4.17 1.21 3.25
N GLY A 123 -2.95 0.67 3.19
CA GLY A 123 -2.67 -0.61 2.55
C GLY A 123 -3.30 -1.83 3.24
N ALA A 124 -3.12 -3.02 2.66
CA ALA A 124 -3.79 -4.27 3.06
C ALA A 124 -3.57 -4.80 4.49
N ASP A 125 -2.51 -4.38 5.20
CA ASP A 125 -2.21 -4.86 6.55
C ASP A 125 -3.04 -4.12 7.61
N ALA A 126 -4.31 -4.50 7.77
CA ALA A 126 -5.26 -3.77 8.61
C ALA A 126 -5.25 -4.09 10.11
N PRO A 127 -5.33 -3.07 10.98
CA PRO A 127 -5.46 -3.23 12.42
C PRO A 127 -6.85 -3.77 12.79
N GLU A 128 -6.96 -4.39 13.97
CA GLU A 128 -8.19 -5.05 14.41
C GLU A 128 -9.43 -4.13 14.44
N TRP A 129 -9.25 -2.83 14.70
CA TRP A 129 -10.35 -1.88 14.71
C TRP A 129 -10.97 -1.67 13.33
N ALA A 130 -10.18 -1.77 12.26
CA ALA A 130 -10.64 -1.61 10.88
C ALA A 130 -11.47 -2.82 10.43
N GLN A 131 -11.21 -3.99 11.01
CA GLN A 131 -11.98 -5.21 10.76
C GLN A 131 -13.31 -5.26 11.52
N ARG A 132 -13.49 -4.39 12.53
CA ARG A 132 -14.67 -4.35 13.42
C ARG A 132 -15.47 -3.04 13.30
N GLY A 133 -15.47 -2.39 12.13
CA GLY A 133 -16.33 -1.22 11.88
C GLY A 133 -17.76 -1.51 12.35
N ARG A 134 -18.22 -0.73 13.34
CA ARG A 134 -19.38 -1.02 14.21
C ARG A 134 -20.70 -1.25 13.49
#